data_AF-A0A3D1ZHQ0-F1
#
_entry.id   AF-A0A3D1ZHQ0-F1
#
_cell.length_a   1.000
_cell.length_b   1.000
_cell.length_c   1.000
_cell.angle_alpha   90.00
_cell.angle_beta   90.00
_cell.angle_gamma   90.00
#
_symmetry.space_group_name_H-M   'P 1'
#
loop_
_entity.id
_entity.type
_entity.pdbx_description
1 polymer ?
#
loop_
_entity_poly.entity_id
_entity_poly.type
_entity_poly.pdbx_seq_one_letter_code
_entity_poly.pdbx_strand_id
1 'polypeptide(L)'
;MATSQIIDAHMHIYRTKEEGRRQFEGGYVIWEYGEKPDVQFSQYDGDIDDALDAMEKSGVSKAVVMNLFSVTRTREHNISTLPDTLTAADRTREIQRIDDSFAELLQEFNTWICDTVKPYPQLVPFISTDPTALPGEAGARHIREMVENHGARGIKLHPVLQDFNMSD
;
A
#
# COMPACT_ATOMS: atom_id res chain seq x y z
N MET A 1 -8.25 -28.83 -23.23
CA MET A 1 -9.13 -27.70 -22.89
C MET A 1 -8.28 -26.67 -22.17
N ALA A 2 -8.36 -25.39 -22.53
CA ALA A 2 -7.66 -24.36 -21.77
C ALA A 2 -8.30 -24.27 -20.37
N THR A 3 -7.50 -24.41 -19.31
CA THR A 3 -7.94 -24.16 -17.94
C THR A 3 -8.34 -22.69 -17.83
N SER A 4 -9.50 -22.42 -17.23
CA SER A 4 -9.94 -21.04 -16.96
C SER A 4 -8.90 -20.35 -16.09
N GLN A 5 -8.47 -19.15 -16.48
CA GLN A 5 -7.54 -18.35 -15.67
C GLN A 5 -8.32 -17.65 -14.57
N ILE A 6 -7.89 -17.84 -13.33
CA ILE A 6 -8.38 -17.06 -12.18
C ILE A 6 -7.46 -15.86 -12.01
N ILE A 7 -8.03 -14.66 -11.94
CA ILE A 7 -7.31 -13.41 -11.71
C ILE A 7 -7.77 -12.83 -10.38
N ASP A 8 -6.83 -12.64 -9.46
CA ASP A 8 -7.05 -11.85 -8.27
C ASP A 8 -6.94 -10.36 -8.62
N ALA A 9 -8.03 -9.63 -8.45
CA ALA A 9 -8.09 -8.21 -8.79
C ALA A 9 -7.59 -7.30 -7.66
N HIS A 10 -7.32 -7.83 -6.45
CA HIS A 10 -6.95 -7.03 -5.29
C HIS A 10 -6.12 -7.83 -4.30
N MET A 11 -4.80 -7.74 -4.42
CA MET A 11 -3.83 -8.31 -3.50
C MET A 11 -2.99 -7.21 -2.84
N HIS A 12 -2.67 -7.35 -1.56
CA HIS A 12 -1.67 -6.52 -0.88
C HIS A 12 -0.40 -7.33 -0.64
N ILE A 13 0.77 -6.68 -0.75
CA ILE A 13 2.08 -7.25 -0.42
C ILE A 13 2.78 -6.27 0.53
N TYR A 14 3.44 -6.79 1.54
CA TYR A 14 4.19 -6.03 2.56
C TYR A 14 5.69 -6.24 2.43
N ARG A 15 6.52 -5.31 2.94
CA ARG A 15 7.99 -5.44 2.86
C ARG A 15 8.48 -6.58 3.73
N THR A 16 7.78 -6.84 4.83
CA THR A 16 8.08 -7.91 5.77
C THR A 16 6.79 -8.56 6.25
N LYS A 17 6.89 -9.83 6.69
CA LYS A 17 5.80 -10.51 7.38
C LYS A 17 5.32 -9.74 8.61
N GLU A 18 6.24 -9.10 9.34
CA GLU A 18 5.89 -8.33 10.52
C GLU A 18 5.02 -7.11 10.18
N GLU A 19 5.34 -6.39 9.11
CA GLU A 19 4.50 -5.29 8.61
C GLU A 19 3.08 -5.78 8.27
N GLY A 20 2.97 -6.88 7.54
CA GLY A 20 1.67 -7.42 7.15
C GLY A 20 0.87 -7.94 8.34
N ARG A 21 1.50 -8.66 9.27
CA ARG A 21 0.85 -9.09 10.51
C ARG A 21 0.30 -7.92 11.32
N ARG A 22 1.07 -6.83 11.46
CA ARG A 22 0.59 -5.62 12.16
C ARG A 22 -0.66 -5.01 11.52
N GLN A 23 -0.83 -5.13 10.20
CA GLN A 23 -2.05 -4.64 9.52
C GLN A 23 -3.27 -5.48 9.89
N PHE A 24 -3.10 -6.79 10.06
CA PHE A 24 -4.17 -7.68 10.53
C PHE A 24 -4.47 -7.49 12.02
N GLU A 25 -3.43 -7.52 12.87
CA GLU A 25 -3.54 -7.40 14.32
C GLU A 25 -3.96 -6.00 14.79
N GLY A 26 -3.65 -4.97 14.01
CA GLY A 26 -4.09 -3.59 14.23
C GLY A 26 -5.61 -3.38 14.09
N GLY A 27 -6.36 -4.48 13.89
CA GLY A 27 -7.80 -4.48 13.75
C GLY A 27 -8.19 -4.08 12.34
N TYR A 28 -7.86 -4.91 11.35
CA TYR A 28 -8.36 -4.73 9.98
C TYR A 28 -9.88 -4.58 10.00
N VAL A 29 -10.34 -3.33 9.95
CA VAL A 29 -11.75 -3.00 9.83
C VAL A 29 -12.07 -3.01 8.35
N ILE A 30 -13.08 -3.77 7.97
CA ILE A 30 -13.67 -3.65 6.65
C ILE A 30 -14.52 -2.37 6.67
N TRP A 31 -13.88 -1.23 6.41
CA TRP A 31 -14.48 0.11 6.53
C TRP A 31 -15.75 0.25 5.70
N GLU A 32 -15.79 -0.42 4.54
CA GLU A 32 -16.89 -0.35 3.57
C GLU A 32 -18.11 -1.18 3.96
N TYR A 33 -17.94 -2.23 4.77
CA TYR A 33 -19.00 -3.23 5.02
C TYR A 33 -19.28 -3.48 6.51
N GLY A 34 -18.53 -2.85 7.42
CA GLY A 34 -18.68 -3.01 8.86
C GLY A 34 -18.15 -4.34 9.39
N GLU A 35 -18.48 -4.66 10.65
CA GLU A 35 -18.12 -5.94 11.27
C GLU A 35 -18.81 -7.09 10.54
N LYS A 36 -18.00 -8.07 10.10
CA LYS A 36 -18.48 -9.31 9.50
C LYS A 36 -17.93 -10.48 10.32
N PRO A 37 -18.76 -11.14 11.14
CA PRO A 37 -18.30 -12.18 12.07
C PRO A 37 -17.80 -13.45 11.37
N ASP A 38 -18.08 -13.59 10.08
CA ASP A 38 -17.72 -14.72 9.22
C ASP A 38 -16.47 -14.48 8.37
N VAL A 39 -15.80 -13.34 8.53
CA VAL A 39 -14.53 -13.07 7.83
C VAL A 39 -13.47 -14.05 8.31
N GLN A 40 -12.92 -14.80 7.35
CA GLN A 40 -11.77 -15.65 7.57
C GLN A 40 -10.52 -14.92 7.13
N PHE A 41 -9.60 -14.71 8.07
CA PHE A 41 -8.30 -14.15 7.77
C PHE A 41 -7.37 -15.23 7.22
N SER A 42 -6.51 -14.81 6.30
CA SER A 42 -5.45 -15.65 5.76
C SER A 42 -4.49 -16.09 6.87
N GLN A 43 -3.88 -17.27 6.71
CA GLN A 43 -2.75 -17.71 7.53
C GLN A 43 -1.43 -17.04 7.13
N TYR A 44 -1.41 -16.37 5.99
CA TYR A 44 -0.25 -15.67 5.45
C TYR A 44 -0.11 -14.29 6.06
N ASP A 45 1.13 -13.90 6.32
CA ASP A 45 1.47 -12.56 6.81
C ASP A 45 1.57 -11.55 5.66
N GLY A 46 1.81 -12.01 4.42
CA GLY A 46 1.59 -11.23 3.19
C GLY A 46 2.83 -10.57 2.57
N ASP A 47 4.02 -11.14 2.76
CA ASP A 47 5.19 -10.78 1.94
C ASP A 47 5.13 -11.41 0.53
N ILE A 48 6.18 -11.21 -0.26
CA ILE A 48 6.23 -11.74 -1.64
C ILE A 48 6.17 -13.28 -1.69
N ASP A 49 6.84 -13.96 -0.76
CA ASP A 49 6.85 -15.42 -0.72
C ASP A 49 5.46 -15.97 -0.37
N ASP A 50 4.78 -15.34 0.59
CA ASP A 50 3.39 -15.65 0.95
C ASP A 50 2.44 -15.43 -0.23
N ALA A 51 2.60 -14.33 -0.96
CA ALA A 51 1.77 -14.03 -2.13
C ALA A 51 1.90 -15.12 -3.21
N LEU A 52 3.13 -15.56 -3.49
CA LEU A 52 3.40 -16.59 -4.50
C LEU A 52 2.85 -17.96 -4.08
N ASP A 53 3.07 -18.37 -2.83
CA ASP A 53 2.55 -19.63 -2.28
C ASP A 53 1.00 -19.63 -2.23
N ALA A 54 0.39 -18.49 -1.88
CA ALA A 54 -1.06 -18.33 -1.90
C ALA A 54 -1.63 -18.44 -3.33
N MET A 55 -0.98 -17.86 -4.33
CA MET A 55 -1.38 -17.98 -5.73
C MET A 55 -1.27 -19.42 -6.23
N GLU A 56 -0.17 -20.11 -5.92
CA GLU A 56 0.05 -21.50 -6.31
C GLU A 56 -1.03 -22.43 -5.73
N LYS A 57 -1.30 -22.32 -4.43
CA LYS A 57 -2.28 -23.19 -3.74
C LYS A 57 -3.73 -22.90 -4.11
N SER A 58 -4.05 -21.67 -4.50
CA SER A 58 -5.40 -21.27 -4.89
C SER A 58 -5.69 -21.43 -6.39
N GLY A 59 -4.66 -21.67 -7.21
CA GLY A 59 -4.78 -21.74 -8.67
C GLY A 59 -4.97 -20.37 -9.34
N VAL A 60 -4.71 -19.28 -8.62
CA VAL A 60 -4.71 -17.92 -9.18
C VAL A 60 -3.54 -17.78 -10.16
N SER A 61 -3.87 -17.45 -11.40
CA SER A 61 -2.89 -17.34 -12.49
C SER A 61 -2.26 -15.95 -12.59
N LYS A 62 -2.93 -14.93 -12.04
CA LYS A 62 -2.47 -13.54 -12.05
C LYS A 62 -3.05 -12.76 -10.89
N ALA A 63 -2.29 -11.85 -10.31
CA ALA A 63 -2.78 -10.97 -9.25
C ALA A 63 -2.44 -9.50 -9.53
N VAL A 64 -3.37 -8.60 -9.21
CA VAL A 64 -3.12 -7.16 -9.24
C VAL A 64 -2.75 -6.70 -7.84
N VAL A 65 -1.51 -6.24 -7.70
CA VAL A 65 -0.94 -5.83 -6.42
C VAL A 65 -1.27 -4.35 -6.18
N MET A 66 -2.11 -4.10 -5.19
CA MET A 66 -2.61 -2.77 -4.82
C MET A 66 -1.70 -2.15 -3.75
N ASN A 67 -0.81 -1.24 -4.16
CA ASN A 67 -0.06 -0.46 -3.20
C ASN A 67 -0.97 0.60 -2.57
N LEU A 68 -1.06 0.68 -1.24
CA LEU A 68 -1.95 1.61 -0.54
C LEU A 68 -1.17 2.48 0.44
N PHE A 69 -1.11 3.77 0.15
CA PHE A 69 -0.51 4.80 0.99
C PHE A 69 -1.60 5.77 1.45
N SER A 70 -1.56 6.17 2.72
CA SER A 70 -2.40 7.22 3.28
C SER A 70 -1.52 8.12 4.13
N VAL A 71 -1.51 9.41 3.84
CA VAL A 71 -0.83 10.41 4.68
C VAL A 71 -1.32 10.31 6.11
N THR A 72 -2.63 10.25 6.34
CA THR A 72 -3.22 10.19 7.68
C THR A 72 -2.68 9.02 8.50
N ARG A 73 -2.70 7.80 7.94
CA ARG A 73 -2.20 6.59 8.65
C ARG A 73 -0.69 6.60 8.85
N THR A 74 0.06 7.01 7.83
CA THR A 74 1.52 7.12 7.92
C THR A 74 1.91 8.14 8.99
N ARG A 75 1.20 9.27 9.05
CA ARG A 75 1.40 10.32 10.05
C ARG A 75 1.13 9.82 11.46
N GLU A 76 -0.03 9.20 11.69
CA GLU A 76 -0.40 8.62 12.98
C GLU A 76 0.64 7.60 13.46
N HIS A 77 1.06 6.70 12.57
CA HIS A 77 2.08 5.71 12.88
C HIS A 77 3.41 6.37 13.26
N ASN A 78 3.93 7.27 12.42
CA ASN A 78 5.23 7.91 12.64
C ASN A 78 5.25 8.80 13.90
N ILE A 79 4.13 9.42 14.24
CA ILE A 79 4.01 10.18 15.51
C ILE A 79 3.98 9.24 16.71
N SER A 80 3.33 8.08 16.59
CA SER A 80 3.25 7.08 17.68
C SER A 80 4.59 6.44 18.02
N THR A 81 5.56 6.47 17.11
CA THR A 81 6.91 5.91 17.30
C THR A 81 7.92 6.95 17.79
N LEU A 82 7.52 8.22 17.95
CA LEU A 82 8.40 9.25 18.52
C LEU A 82 8.72 8.96 19.99
N PRO A 83 9.97 9.17 20.45
CA PRO A 83 10.30 8.98 21.87
C PRO A 83 9.52 9.94 22.78
N ASP A 84 8.94 9.41 23.84
CA ASP A 84 8.25 10.22 24.88
C ASP A 84 9.20 11.16 25.64
N THR A 85 10.52 10.97 25.49
CA THR A 85 11.56 11.79 26.12
C THR A 85 11.85 13.11 25.40
N LEU A 86 11.25 13.35 24.22
CA LEU A 86 11.47 14.59 23.47
C LEU A 86 10.93 15.81 24.22
N THR A 87 11.65 16.93 24.14
CA THR A 87 11.08 18.21 24.58
C THR A 87 9.92 18.60 23.67
N ALA A 88 9.03 19.49 24.13
CA ALA A 88 7.94 19.99 23.30
C ALA A 88 8.44 20.60 21.98
N ALA A 89 9.55 21.36 22.03
CA ALA A 89 10.13 21.99 20.85
C ALA A 89 10.72 20.96 19.88
N ASP A 90 11.42 19.94 20.38
CA ASP A 90 11.94 18.84 19.56
C ASP A 90 10.80 18.06 18.92
N ARG A 91 9.76 17.74 19.70
CA ARG A 91 8.59 16.99 19.21
C ARG A 91 7.88 17.74 18.08
N THR A 92 7.73 19.06 18.19
CA THR A 92 7.18 19.88 17.09
C THR A 92 8.05 19.82 15.85
N ARG A 93 9.39 19.87 15.98
CA ARG A 93 10.30 19.75 14.83
C ARG A 93 10.22 18.38 14.17
N GLU A 94 10.15 17.31 14.95
CA GLU A 94 10.04 15.96 14.41
C GLU A 94 8.71 15.72 13.69
N ILE A 95 7.60 16.25 14.20
CA ILE A 95 6.32 16.21 13.49
C ILE A 95 6.41 16.96 12.16
N GLN A 96 7.01 18.14 12.14
CA GLN A 96 7.18 18.88 10.87
C GLN A 96 8.02 18.09 9.87
N ARG A 97 9.09 17.44 10.33
CA ARG A 97 9.93 16.57 9.47
C ARG A 97 9.15 15.38 8.93
N ILE A 98 8.27 14.78 9.73
CA ILE A 98 7.35 13.72 9.25
C ILE A 98 6.44 14.29 8.16
N ASP A 99 5.84 15.45 8.41
CA ASP A 99 4.89 16.08 7.49
C ASP A 99 5.56 16.44 6.14
N ASP A 100 6.82 16.88 6.17
CA ASP A 100 7.59 17.22 4.97
C ASP A 100 8.06 15.98 4.16
N SER A 101 7.99 14.77 4.74
CA SER A 101 8.54 13.54 4.14
C SER A 101 7.57 12.76 3.25
N PHE A 102 6.27 13.06 3.27
CA PHE A 102 5.26 12.18 2.66
C PHE A 102 5.40 12.00 1.15
N ALA A 103 5.84 13.04 0.43
CA ALA A 103 6.10 12.95 -1.00
C ALA A 103 7.18 11.90 -1.32
N GLU A 104 8.30 11.95 -0.61
CA GLU A 104 9.42 11.02 -0.78
C GLU A 104 9.01 9.59 -0.37
N LEU A 105 8.34 9.45 0.79
CA LEU A 105 7.85 8.15 1.26
C LEU A 105 6.89 7.49 0.26
N LEU A 106 5.98 8.25 -0.35
CA LEU A 106 5.09 7.74 -1.40
C LEU A 106 5.87 7.26 -2.63
N GLN A 107 6.89 8.03 -3.05
CA GLN A 107 7.72 7.70 -4.20
C GLN A 107 8.52 6.43 -3.95
N GLU A 108 9.21 6.34 -2.81
CA GLU A 108 9.96 5.15 -2.39
C GLU A 108 9.06 3.92 -2.28
N PHE A 109 7.84 4.08 -1.76
CA PHE A 109 6.88 2.98 -1.63
C PHE A 109 6.43 2.45 -2.99
N ASN A 110 6.22 3.32 -3.98
CA ASN A 110 5.88 2.91 -5.33
C ASN A 110 7.04 2.26 -6.07
N THR A 111 8.24 2.81 -5.93
CA THR A 111 9.46 2.20 -6.51
C THR A 111 9.69 0.81 -5.94
N TRP A 112 9.58 0.68 -4.60
CA TRP A 112 9.75 -0.59 -3.92
C TRP A 112 8.82 -1.68 -4.44
N ILE A 113 7.50 -1.41 -4.57
CA ILE A 113 6.58 -2.46 -5.00
C ILE A 113 6.83 -2.88 -6.45
N CYS A 114 7.12 -1.91 -7.33
CA CYS A 114 7.44 -2.18 -8.73
C CYS A 114 8.69 -3.06 -8.85
N ASP A 115 9.77 -2.72 -8.13
CA ASP A 115 11.01 -3.49 -8.13
C ASP A 115 10.82 -4.89 -7.53
N THR A 116 10.03 -4.99 -6.46
CA THR A 116 9.73 -6.26 -5.78
C THR A 116 9.00 -7.23 -6.72
N VAL A 117 8.01 -6.76 -7.48
CA VAL A 117 7.21 -7.63 -8.35
C VAL A 117 7.82 -7.84 -9.74
N LYS A 118 8.82 -7.04 -10.13
CA LYS A 118 9.47 -7.09 -11.45
C LYS A 118 9.90 -8.49 -11.91
N PRO A 119 10.44 -9.38 -11.04
CA PRO A 119 10.82 -10.73 -11.43
C PRO A 119 9.63 -11.68 -11.67
N TYR A 120 8.40 -11.28 -11.36
CA TYR A 120 7.21 -12.15 -11.32
C TYR A 120 6.12 -11.66 -12.29
N PRO A 121 6.11 -12.11 -13.55
CA PRO A 121 5.15 -11.66 -14.57
C PRO A 121 3.65 -11.90 -14.24
N GLN A 122 3.38 -12.78 -13.28
CA GLN A 122 2.04 -13.04 -12.76
C GLN A 122 1.54 -11.96 -11.79
N LEU A 123 2.42 -11.08 -11.30
CA LEU A 123 2.07 -9.96 -10.42
C LEU A 123 2.05 -8.66 -11.23
N VAL A 124 0.97 -7.88 -11.08
CA VAL A 124 0.76 -6.63 -11.82
C VAL A 124 0.74 -5.47 -10.83
N PRO A 125 1.76 -4.59 -10.80
CA PRO A 125 1.80 -3.51 -9.81
C PRO A 125 0.84 -2.38 -10.17
N PHE A 126 -0.05 -2.07 -9.24
CA PHE A 126 -0.77 -0.81 -9.17
C PHE A 126 -0.14 0.03 -8.07
N ILE A 127 0.44 1.16 -8.46
CA ILE A 127 1.11 2.07 -7.53
C ILE A 127 0.09 2.83 -6.68
N SER A 128 0.51 3.32 -5.53
CA SER A 128 -0.34 4.18 -4.72
C SER A 128 -0.30 5.60 -5.26
N THR A 129 -1.41 6.30 -5.12
CA THR A 129 -1.51 7.73 -5.35
C THR A 129 -2.22 8.36 -4.17
N ASP A 130 -1.70 9.46 -3.64
CA ASP A 130 -2.34 10.23 -2.58
C ASP A 130 -2.20 11.71 -2.93
N PRO A 131 -3.31 12.40 -3.29
CA PRO A 131 -3.28 13.81 -3.67
C PRO A 131 -2.76 14.72 -2.55
N THR A 132 -2.81 14.29 -1.29
CA THR A 132 -2.32 15.06 -0.15
C THR A 132 -0.79 14.95 0.00
N ALA A 133 -0.21 13.80 -0.36
CA ALA A 133 1.24 13.59 -0.33
C ALA A 133 1.95 14.21 -1.56
N LEU A 134 1.35 14.06 -2.75
CA LEU A 134 1.97 14.48 -4.00
C LEU A 134 0.91 15.05 -4.98
N PRO A 135 0.51 16.32 -4.80
CA PRO A 135 -0.61 16.90 -5.51
C PRO A 135 -0.34 17.21 -7.00
N GLY A 136 -1.42 17.26 -7.77
CA GLY A 136 -1.47 17.83 -9.12
C GLY A 136 -0.41 17.29 -10.08
N GLU A 137 0.25 18.22 -10.79
CA GLU A 137 1.26 17.88 -11.81
C GLU A 137 2.45 17.08 -11.26
N ALA A 138 2.80 17.25 -9.99
CA ALA A 138 3.87 16.46 -9.38
C ALA A 138 3.47 14.98 -9.28
N GLY A 139 2.23 14.71 -8.84
CA GLY A 139 1.67 13.35 -8.80
C GLY A 139 1.55 12.75 -10.20
N ALA A 140 1.07 13.54 -11.17
CA ALA A 140 0.96 13.08 -12.57
C ALA A 140 2.32 12.74 -13.19
N ARG A 141 3.38 13.52 -12.90
CA ARG A 141 4.75 13.19 -13.34
C ARG A 141 5.26 11.90 -12.72
N HIS A 142 5.05 11.70 -11.41
CA HIS A 142 5.44 10.46 -10.74
C HIS A 142 4.73 9.24 -11.32
N ILE A 143 3.41 9.32 -11.54
CA ILE A 143 2.66 8.22 -12.18
C ILE A 143 3.25 7.89 -13.56
N ARG A 144 3.56 8.90 -14.36
CA ARG A 144 4.18 8.72 -15.68
C ARG A 144 5.53 8.02 -15.57
N GLU A 145 6.40 8.47 -14.66
CA GLU A 145 7.70 7.85 -14.38
C GLU A 145 7.55 6.38 -14.00
N MET A 146 6.62 6.05 -13.11
CA MET A 146 6.37 4.67 -12.68
C MET A 146 5.89 3.77 -13.82
N VAL A 147 5.07 4.30 -14.74
CA VAL A 147 4.61 3.55 -15.91
C VAL A 147 5.75 3.35 -16.92
N GLU A 148 6.47 4.42 -17.24
CA GLU A 148 7.50 4.44 -18.29
C GLU A 148 8.76 3.67 -17.88
N ASN A 149 9.17 3.76 -16.62
CA ASN A 149 10.46 3.26 -16.15
C ASN A 149 10.37 2.08 -15.17
N HIS A 150 9.25 1.93 -14.45
CA HIS A 150 9.12 0.92 -13.37
C HIS A 150 8.06 -0.16 -13.66
N GLY A 151 7.32 -0.05 -14.76
CA GLY A 151 6.37 -1.08 -15.19
C GLY A 151 5.02 -1.08 -14.47
N ALA A 152 4.68 0.01 -13.77
CA ALA A 152 3.35 0.19 -13.19
C ALA A 152 2.26 0.06 -14.26
N ARG A 153 1.13 -0.57 -13.91
CA ARG A 153 -0.01 -0.82 -14.84
C ARG A 153 -1.32 -0.20 -14.40
N GLY A 154 -1.32 0.50 -13.26
CA GLY A 154 -2.47 1.21 -12.75
C GLY A 154 -2.14 1.95 -11.47
N ILE A 155 -3.16 2.58 -10.89
CA ILE A 155 -3.07 3.33 -9.64
C ILE A 155 -4.12 2.85 -8.64
N LYS A 156 -3.83 3.00 -7.35
CA LYS A 156 -4.79 2.84 -6.26
C LYS A 156 -5.02 4.18 -5.58
N LEU A 157 -6.30 4.57 -5.55
CA LEU A 157 -6.84 5.63 -4.71
C LEU A 157 -7.78 5.01 -3.70
N HIS A 158 -7.84 5.59 -2.50
CA HIS A 158 -8.75 5.16 -1.44
C HIS A 158 -9.43 6.39 -0.81
N PRO A 159 -10.48 6.94 -1.45
CA PRO A 159 -11.11 8.22 -1.08
C PRO A 159 -11.43 8.36 0.41
N VAL A 160 -12.04 7.33 1.01
CA VAL A 160 -12.39 7.32 2.43
C VAL A 160 -11.17 7.38 3.36
N LEU A 161 -10.09 6.67 3.01
CA LEU A 161 -8.87 6.60 3.83
C LEU A 161 -7.96 7.81 3.63
N GLN A 162 -8.07 8.45 2.46
CA GLN A 162 -7.28 9.61 2.04
C GLN A 162 -8.07 10.92 2.20
N ASP A 163 -9.27 10.86 2.77
CA ASP A 163 -10.14 12.00 3.10
C ASP A 163 -10.36 12.97 1.93
N PHE A 164 -10.71 12.45 0.76
CA PHE A 164 -11.08 13.25 -0.41
C PHE A 164 -12.24 12.63 -1.18
N ASN A 165 -12.92 13.40 -2.03
CA ASN A 165 -13.93 12.89 -2.95
C ASN A 165 -13.36 12.73 -4.36
N MET A 166 -13.70 11.63 -5.05
CA MET A 166 -13.29 11.41 -6.45
C MET A 166 -13.81 12.47 -7.43
N SER A 167 -14.81 13.26 -7.02
CA SER A 167 -15.35 14.36 -7.82
C SER A 167 -14.72 15.73 -7.54
N ASP A 168 -13.79 15.83 -6.58
CA ASP A 168 -13.05 17.07 -6.29
C ASP A 168 -12.06 17.39 -7.42
#